data_AF-A0A453NKW7-F1
#
_entry.id   AF-A0A453NKW7-F1
#
_cell.length_a   1.000
_cell.length_b   1.000
_cell.length_c   1.000
_cell.angle_alpha   90.00
_cell.angle_beta   90.00
_cell.angle_gamma   90.00
#
_symmetry.space_group_name_H-M   'P 1'
#
loop_
_entity.id
_entity.type
_entity.pdbx_description
1 polymer ?
#
loop_
_entity_poly.entity_id
_entity_poly.type
_entity_poly.pdbx_seq_one_letter_code
_entity_poly.pdbx_strand_id
1 'polypeptide(L)'
;MGEVLRPLDNERFIVKASSGPRYVVGCRSKVDKEKLTSGTRVVLDMTTLTIMRTLPREVDPVVYNMLHEDPGNVSYSAVGGLSDQIRELRESIELPLMNPELFLRVGIKPPKGVLLYGPPGTGKTLLARAIASNIDANFLKVWFSLGIFFP
;
A
#
# COMPACT_ATOMS: atom_id res chain seq x y z
N MET A 1 -21.42 -9.17 9.79
CA MET A 1 -20.54 -8.34 8.92
C MET A 1 -21.21 -8.18 7.56
N GLY A 2 -20.92 -7.09 6.85
CA GLY A 2 -21.46 -6.86 5.52
C GLY A 2 -20.54 -5.96 4.68
N GLU A 3 -20.89 -5.78 3.42
CA GLU A 3 -20.14 -4.99 2.45
C GLU A 3 -21.05 -3.92 1.83
N VAL A 4 -20.58 -2.67 1.82
CA VAL A 4 -21.31 -1.56 1.21
C VAL A 4 -21.27 -1.72 -0.30
N LEU A 5 -22.43 -1.87 -0.93
CA LEU A 5 -22.53 -1.95 -2.39
C LEU A 5 -22.56 -0.57 -3.02
N ARG A 6 -23.46 0.30 -2.54
CA ARG A 6 -23.63 1.65 -3.09
C ARG A 6 -24.29 2.58 -2.05
N PRO A 7 -23.86 3.85 -1.96
CA PRO A 7 -24.63 4.88 -1.26
C PRO A 7 -25.92 5.17 -2.03
N LEU A 8 -27.05 5.26 -1.34
CA LEU A 8 -28.30 5.71 -1.95
C LEU A 8 -28.48 7.21 -1.70
N ASP A 9 -28.30 7.64 -0.45
CA ASP A 9 -28.43 9.01 0.02
C ASP A 9 -27.31 9.35 1.02
N ASN A 10 -27.25 10.59 1.50
CA ASN A 10 -26.30 11.03 2.54
C ASN A 10 -26.46 10.32 3.89
N GLU A 11 -27.57 9.60 4.12
CA GLU A 11 -27.84 8.86 5.36
C GLU A 11 -28.07 7.36 5.15
N ARG A 12 -28.33 6.92 3.92
CA ARG A 12 -28.78 5.55 3.62
C ARG A 12 -27.82 4.88 2.63
N PHE A 13 -27.42 3.66 2.97
CA PHE A 13 -26.48 2.87 2.18
C PHE A 13 -27.06 1.48 1.92
N ILE A 14 -26.82 0.95 0.72
CA ILE A 14 -27.16 -0.45 0.41
C ILE A 14 -25.99 -1.31 0.86
N VAL A 15 -26.23 -2.20 1.81
CA VAL A 15 -25.22 -3.12 2.34
C VAL A 15 -25.65 -4.56 2.11
N LYS A 16 -24.75 -5.36 1.57
CA LYS A 16 -24.91 -6.81 1.47
C LYS A 16 -24.46 -7.43 2.80
N ALA A 17 -25.38 -8.05 3.53
CA ALA A 17 -25.00 -8.82 4.72
C ALA A 17 -24.21 -10.07 4.30
N SER A 18 -23.32 -10.54 5.17
CA SER A 18 -22.61 -11.82 4.98
C SER A 18 -23.57 -13.01 4.84
N SER A 19 -24.82 -12.87 5.30
CA SER A 19 -25.87 -13.89 5.13
C SER A 19 -26.41 -13.98 3.69
N GLY A 20 -26.02 -13.07 2.78
CA GLY A 20 -26.48 -13.04 1.39
C GLY A 20 -27.51 -11.95 1.02
N PRO A 21 -28.50 -11.58 1.86
CA PRO A 21 -29.48 -10.56 1.52
C PRO A 21 -28.89 -9.15 1.56
N ARG A 22 -29.55 -8.24 0.84
CA ARG A 22 -29.20 -6.83 0.74
C ARG A 22 -30.18 -6.03 1.59
N TYR A 23 -29.65 -5.14 2.41
CA TYR A 23 -30.43 -4.25 3.26
C TYR A 23 -30.11 -2.80 2.95
N VAL A 24 -31.11 -1.94 3.04
CA VAL A 24 -30.91 -0.49 3.09
C VAL A 24 -30.73 -0.13 4.55
N VAL A 25 -29.54 0.34 4.90
CA VAL A 25 -29.14 0.61 6.29
C VAL A 25 -28.80 2.07 6.47
N GLY A 26 -29.11 2.58 7.67
CA GLY A 26 -28.72 3.92 8.07
C GLY A 26 -27.26 3.98 8.51
N CYS A 27 -26.61 5.12 8.32
CA CYS A 27 -25.31 5.39 8.91
C CYS A 27 -25.48 6.14 10.24
N ARG A 28 -24.80 5.68 11.30
CA ARG A 28 -24.76 6.42 12.57
C ARG A 28 -23.86 7.64 12.39
N SER A 29 -24.27 8.82 12.90
CA SER A 29 -23.54 10.10 12.75
C SER A 29 -22.10 10.09 13.26
N LYS A 30 -21.70 9.06 14.03
CA LYS A 30 -20.36 8.86 14.57
C LYS A 30 -19.38 8.23 13.55
N VAL A 31 -19.86 7.72 12.41
CA VAL A 31 -19.03 7.06 11.40
C VAL A 31 -18.72 8.03 10.26
N ASP A 32 -17.45 8.10 9.86
CA ASP A 32 -16.99 8.94 8.75
C ASP A 32 -17.61 8.47 7.42
N LYS A 33 -18.44 9.32 6.81
CA LYS A 33 -19.12 9.04 5.54
C LYS A 33 -18.15 8.94 4.36
N GLU A 34 -16.98 9.58 4.45
CA GLU A 34 -15.95 9.56 3.41
C GLU A 34 -15.31 8.18 3.23
N LYS A 35 -15.23 7.38 4.30
CA LYS A 35 -14.65 6.02 4.27
C LYS A 35 -15.66 4.97 3.79
N LEU A 36 -16.93 5.34 3.68
CA LEU A 36 -18.05 4.48 3.28
C LEU A 36 -18.22 4.46 1.75
N THR A 37 -17.16 4.08 1.06
CA THR A 37 -17.19 3.82 -0.38
C THR A 37 -17.71 2.40 -0.69
N SER A 38 -18.18 2.18 -1.92
CA SER A 38 -18.52 0.84 -2.42
C SER A 38 -17.33 -0.12 -2.25
N GLY A 39 -17.58 -1.31 -1.71
CA GLY A 39 -16.58 -2.31 -1.38
C GLY A 39 -15.97 -2.18 0.03
N THR A 40 -16.38 -1.18 0.82
CA THR A 40 -15.96 -1.08 2.23
C THR A 40 -16.71 -2.12 3.07
N ARG A 41 -15.98 -2.90 3.86
CA ARG A 41 -16.56 -3.84 4.83
C ARG A 41 -17.02 -3.09 6.07
N VAL A 42 -18.18 -3.45 6.60
CA VAL A 42 -18.81 -2.77 7.75
C VAL A 42 -19.39 -3.78 8.73
N VAL A 43 -19.42 -3.41 10.00
CA VAL A 43 -20.27 -4.07 11.01
C VAL A 43 -21.65 -3.44 10.94
N LEU A 44 -22.64 -4.29 10.68
CA LEU A 44 -24.05 -3.96 10.77
C LEU A 44 -24.60 -4.51 12.07
N ASP A 45 -25.42 -3.72 12.74
CA ASP A 45 -26.33 -4.23 13.76
C ASP A 45 -27.57 -4.80 13.08
N MET A 46 -27.88 -6.07 13.35
CA MET A 46 -28.97 -6.80 12.71
C MET A 46 -30.34 -6.44 13.31
N THR A 47 -30.37 -5.82 14.49
CA THR A 47 -31.59 -5.38 15.16
C THR A 47 -32.04 -3.99 14.69
N THR A 48 -31.09 -3.05 14.58
CA THR A 48 -31.37 -1.66 14.19
C THR A 48 -31.10 -1.36 12.72
N LEU A 49 -30.54 -2.30 11.95
CA LEU A 49 -30.14 -2.11 10.56
C LEU A 49 -29.28 -0.85 10.36
N THR A 50 -28.32 -0.64 11.27
CA THR A 50 -27.42 0.51 11.25
C THR A 50 -25.95 0.09 11.14
N ILE A 51 -25.16 0.92 10.46
CA ILE A 51 -23.70 0.74 10.38
C ILE A 51 -23.08 1.17 11.72
N MET A 52 -22.47 0.23 12.45
CA MET A 52 -21.81 0.51 13.72
C MET A 52 -20.38 1.05 13.52
N ARG A 53 -19.60 0.37 12.68
CA ARG A 53 -18.20 0.71 12.40
C ARG A 53 -17.76 0.13 11.05
N THR A 54 -16.77 0.76 10.43
CA THR A 54 -16.07 0.22 9.26
C THR A 54 -15.04 -0.83 9.71
N LEU A 55 -14.93 -1.92 8.96
CA LEU A 55 -13.81 -2.86 9.08
C LEU A 55 -12.68 -2.42 8.14
N PRO A 56 -11.41 -2.63 8.54
CA PRO A 56 -10.31 -2.52 7.60
C PRO A 56 -10.51 -3.51 6.45
N ARG A 57 -9.95 -3.18 5.29
CA ARG A 57 -9.91 -4.11 4.16
C ARG A 57 -9.19 -5.39 4.61
N GLU A 58 -9.75 -6.53 4.21
CA GLU A 58 -9.02 -7.79 4.29
C GLU A 58 -7.83 -7.64 3.34
N VAL A 59 -6.64 -7.52 3.91
CA VAL A 59 -5.39 -7.58 3.16
C VAL A 59 -4.94 -9.02 3.23
N ASP A 60 -4.58 -9.60 2.08
CA ASP A 60 -4.06 -10.96 2.06
C ASP A 60 -2.89 -11.10 3.03
N PRO A 61 -2.80 -12.21 3.78
CA PRO A 61 -1.73 -12.39 4.76
C PRO A 61 -0.33 -12.30 4.11
N VAL A 62 -0.21 -12.63 2.81
CA VAL A 62 1.02 -12.47 2.03
C VAL A 62 1.42 -10.98 1.92
N VAL A 63 0.48 -10.11 1.55
CA VAL A 63 0.74 -8.67 1.43
C VAL A 63 0.97 -8.05 2.81
N TYR A 64 0.22 -8.49 3.83
CA TYR A 64 0.43 -8.04 5.20
C TYR A 64 1.85 -8.37 5.68
N ASN A 65 2.32 -9.60 5.44
CA ASN A 65 3.68 -10.02 5.81
C ASN A 65 4.76 -9.27 5.03
N MET A 66 4.53 -8.99 3.74
CA MET A 66 5.46 -8.18 2.94
C MET A 66 5.54 -6.73 3.42
N LEU A 67 4.42 -6.14 3.86
CA LEU A 67 4.40 -4.77 4.37
C LEU A 67 5.16 -4.60 5.68
N HIS A 68 5.30 -5.67 6.47
CA HIS A 68 5.98 -5.66 7.76
C HIS A 68 7.39 -6.27 7.69
N GLU A 69 7.94 -6.52 6.50
CA GLU A 69 9.32 -6.99 6.38
C GLU A 69 10.26 -5.80 6.61
N ASP A 70 10.86 -5.73 7.80
CA ASP A 70 11.87 -4.72 8.10
C ASP A 70 13.07 -4.88 7.14
N PRO A 71 13.47 -3.83 6.40
CA PRO A 71 14.63 -3.89 5.52
C PRO A 71 15.94 -4.17 6.28
N GLY A 72 15.92 -4.13 7.62
CA GLY A 72 17.07 -4.23 8.50
C GLY A 72 17.78 -2.87 8.63
N ASN A 73 18.70 -2.75 9.58
CA ASN A 73 19.47 -1.53 9.81
C ASN A 73 20.75 -1.50 8.96
N VAL A 74 20.59 -1.37 7.63
CA VAL A 74 21.72 -1.35 6.68
C VAL A 74 21.97 0.10 6.25
N SER A 75 23.13 0.64 6.58
CA SER A 75 23.56 1.96 6.14
C SER A 75 24.25 1.91 4.77
N TYR A 76 24.29 3.04 4.05
CA TYR A 76 25.04 3.16 2.79
C TYR A 76 26.54 2.85 2.95
N SER A 77 27.09 3.07 4.15
CA SER A 77 28.48 2.73 4.46
C SER A 77 28.78 1.23 4.41
N ALA A 78 27.74 0.38 4.51
CA ALA A 78 27.88 -1.06 4.35
C ALA A 78 28.04 -1.49 2.87
N VAL A 79 27.78 -0.58 1.92
CA VAL A 79 27.89 -0.83 0.48
C VAL A 79 29.20 -0.25 -0.05
N GLY A 80 30.21 -1.10 -0.19
CA GLY A 80 31.53 -0.69 -0.69
C GLY A 80 31.57 -0.52 -2.21
N GLY A 81 32.24 0.54 -2.68
CA GLY A 81 32.62 0.71 -4.09
C GLY A 81 31.50 1.07 -5.08
N LEU A 82 30.27 1.32 -4.61
CA LEU A 82 29.11 1.65 -5.44
C LEU A 82 28.56 3.06 -5.16
N SER A 83 29.44 4.01 -4.79
CA SER A 83 29.04 5.36 -4.39
C SER A 83 28.29 6.13 -5.48
N ASP A 84 28.69 5.97 -6.74
CA ASP A 84 28.04 6.64 -7.87
C ASP A 84 26.63 6.11 -8.11
N GLN A 85 26.45 4.78 -8.05
CA GLN A 85 25.14 4.15 -8.22
C GLN A 85 24.20 4.48 -7.06
N ILE A 86 24.73 4.57 -5.83
CA ILE A 86 23.97 5.04 -4.67
C ILE A 86 23.49 6.47 -4.89
N ARG A 87 24.34 7.36 -5.41
CA ARG A 87 23.97 8.75 -5.70
C ARG A 87 22.83 8.83 -6.73
N GLU A 88 22.93 8.11 -7.84
CA GLU A 88 21.88 8.08 -8.87
C GLU A 88 20.53 7.55 -8.33
N LEU A 89 20.58 6.51 -7.49
CA LEU A 89 19.38 5.97 -6.84
C LEU A 89 18.75 6.93 -5.85
N ARG A 90 19.56 7.67 -5.09
CA ARG A 90 19.07 8.73 -4.21
C ARG A 90 18.42 9.87 -4.99
N GLU A 91 19.05 10.33 -6.06
CA GLU A 91 18.48 11.39 -6.89
C GLU A 91 17.17 10.96 -7.58
N SER A 92 17.05 9.68 -7.96
CA SER A 92 15.84 9.16 -8.58
C SER A 92 14.71 8.82 -7.60
N ILE A 93 15.03 8.50 -6.33
CA ILE A 93 14.03 8.08 -5.33
C ILE A 93 13.81 9.15 -4.25
N GLU A 94 14.85 9.66 -3.59
CA GLU A 94 14.74 10.63 -2.50
C GLU A 94 14.30 12.01 -3.01
N LEU A 95 14.84 12.47 -4.14
CA LEU A 95 14.56 13.80 -4.69
C LEU A 95 13.08 14.03 -5.03
N PRO A 96 12.38 13.10 -5.73
CA PRO A 96 10.94 13.26 -5.96
C PRO A 96 10.08 13.11 -4.71
N LEU A 97 10.54 12.37 -3.70
CA LEU A 97 9.84 12.24 -2.42
C LEU A 97 9.96 13.51 -1.56
N MET A 98 11.13 14.14 -1.55
CA MET A 98 11.40 15.34 -0.76
C MET A 98 10.82 16.61 -1.40
N ASN A 99 10.95 16.78 -2.73
CA ASN A 99 10.60 18.02 -3.43
C ASN A 99 9.74 17.78 -4.69
N PRO A 100 8.49 17.30 -4.56
CA PRO A 100 7.61 17.07 -5.70
C PRO A 100 7.28 18.34 -6.49
N GLU A 101 7.31 19.52 -5.84
CA GLU A 101 7.06 20.80 -6.50
C GLU A 101 8.07 21.13 -7.60
N LEU A 102 9.34 20.74 -7.44
CA LEU A 102 10.36 20.99 -8.45
C LEU A 102 10.04 20.26 -9.75
N PHE A 103 9.56 19.01 -9.66
CA PHE A 103 9.15 18.22 -10.82
C PHE A 103 7.91 18.82 -11.51
N LEU A 104 6.96 19.34 -10.72
CA LEU A 104 5.76 20.00 -11.25
C LEU A 104 6.09 21.30 -12.00
N ARG A 105 7.03 22.11 -11.47
CA ARG A 105 7.43 23.38 -12.09
C ARG A 105 8.22 23.19 -13.39
N VAL A 106 9.08 22.17 -13.44
CA VAL A 106 9.87 21.85 -14.63
C VAL A 106 9.05 21.07 -15.65
N GLY A 107 7.90 20.51 -15.25
CA GLY A 107 7.00 19.75 -16.13
C GLY A 107 7.52 18.36 -16.50
N ILE A 108 8.50 17.84 -15.75
CA ILE A 108 9.09 16.52 -15.96
C ILE A 108 8.43 15.51 -15.02
N LYS A 109 8.08 14.33 -15.56
CA LYS A 109 7.53 13.25 -14.74
C LYS A 109 8.64 12.57 -13.95
N PRO A 110 8.47 12.33 -12.64
CA PRO A 110 9.46 11.61 -11.85
C PRO A 110 9.64 10.18 -12.38
N PRO A 111 10.85 9.61 -12.25
CA PRO A 111 11.10 8.23 -12.64
C PRO A 111 10.22 7.28 -11.81
N LYS A 112 9.60 6.29 -12.47
CA LYS A 112 8.64 5.38 -11.82
C LYS A 112 9.28 4.20 -11.11
N GLY A 113 10.55 3.90 -11.40
CA GLY A 113 11.25 2.76 -10.83
C GLY A 113 12.66 2.64 -11.39
N VAL A 114 13.50 1.90 -10.67
CA VAL A 114 14.90 1.64 -11.03
C VAL A 114 15.11 0.14 -11.17
N LEU A 115 15.86 -0.27 -12.19
CA LEU A 115 16.24 -1.66 -12.41
C LEU A 115 17.72 -1.84 -12.09
N LEU A 116 18.02 -2.69 -11.09
CA LEU A 116 19.39 -3.05 -10.74
C LEU A 116 19.79 -4.31 -11.51
N TYR A 117 20.74 -4.19 -12.45
CA TYR A 117 21.24 -5.31 -13.26
C TYR A 117 22.75 -5.48 -13.14
N GLY A 118 23.24 -6.69 -13.43
CA GLY A 118 24.67 -7.06 -13.40
C GLY A 118 24.95 -8.38 -12.70
N PRO A 119 26.24 -8.79 -12.59
CA PRO A 119 26.61 -10.11 -12.12
C PRO A 119 26.17 -10.38 -10.67
N PRO A 120 25.87 -11.65 -10.34
CA PRO A 120 25.51 -12.04 -8.97
C PRO A 120 26.67 -11.74 -8.01
N GLY A 121 26.36 -11.38 -6.76
CA GLY A 121 27.37 -11.03 -5.76
C GLY A 121 27.79 -9.56 -5.74
N THR A 122 27.31 -8.71 -6.65
CA THR A 122 27.59 -7.26 -6.66
C THR A 122 26.75 -6.44 -5.67
N GLY A 123 26.12 -7.06 -4.67
CA GLY A 123 25.43 -6.35 -3.59
C GLY A 123 24.13 -5.62 -3.99
N LYS A 124 23.51 -5.91 -5.14
CA LYS A 124 22.26 -5.25 -5.60
C LYS A 124 21.13 -5.31 -4.58
N THR A 125 20.91 -6.48 -3.99
CA THR A 125 19.91 -6.68 -2.94
C THR A 125 20.28 -5.94 -1.65
N LEU A 126 21.57 -5.85 -1.32
CA LEU A 126 22.03 -5.08 -0.16
C LEU A 126 21.83 -3.58 -0.36
N LEU A 127 22.09 -3.08 -1.58
CA LEU A 127 21.88 -1.69 -1.95
C LEU A 127 20.39 -1.31 -1.86
N ALA A 128 19.49 -2.18 -2.34
CA ALA A 128 18.05 -1.96 -2.22
C ALA A 128 17.59 -1.88 -0.74
N ARG A 129 18.12 -2.76 0.11
CA ARG A 129 17.84 -2.74 1.56
C ARG A 129 18.40 -1.50 2.24
N ALA A 130 19.61 -1.07 1.87
CA ALA A 130 20.23 0.13 2.42
C ALA A 130 19.43 1.40 2.10
N ILE A 131 18.92 1.52 0.86
CA ILE A 131 18.04 2.63 0.50
C ILE A 131 16.76 2.58 1.32
N ALA A 132 16.08 1.43 1.35
CA ALA A 132 14.82 1.26 2.07
C ALA A 132 14.93 1.63 3.56
N SER A 133 16.03 1.25 4.21
CA SER A 133 16.31 1.59 5.61
C SER A 133 16.59 3.06 5.86
N ASN A 134 17.04 3.84 4.88
CA ASN A 134 17.39 5.25 5.07
C ASN A 134 16.25 6.22 4.75
N ILE A 135 15.30 5.79 3.90
CA ILE A 135 14.14 6.62 3.53
C ILE A 135 12.91 6.37 4.41
N ASP A 136 13.02 5.52 5.44
CA ASP A 136 11.92 5.07 6.31
C ASP A 136 10.65 4.69 5.52
N ALA A 137 10.83 4.10 4.34
CA ALA A 137 9.73 3.72 3.46
C ALA A 137 9.37 2.25 3.63
N ASN A 138 8.10 1.94 3.41
CA ASN A 138 7.62 0.56 3.40
C ASN A 138 8.32 -0.25 2.31
N PHE A 139 9.08 -1.27 2.71
CA PHE A 139 9.81 -2.15 1.80
C PHE A 139 9.01 -3.41 1.48
N LEU A 140 8.49 -3.50 0.26
CA LEU A 140 7.77 -4.69 -0.21
C LEU A 140 8.71 -5.60 -0.99
N LYS A 141 9.11 -6.71 -0.38
CA LYS A 141 9.95 -7.71 -1.04
C LYS A 141 9.10 -8.81 -1.65
N VAL A 142 9.14 -8.92 -2.97
CA VAL A 142 8.43 -9.98 -3.71
C VAL A 142 9.46 -10.90 -4.33
N TRP A 143 9.39 -12.20 -4.00
CA TRP A 143 10.14 -13.23 -4.69
C TRP A 143 9.29 -13.77 -5.83
N PHE A 144 9.79 -13.65 -7.06
CA PHE A 144 9.17 -14.31 -8.19
C PHE A 144 9.60 -15.79 -8.18
N SER A 145 8.80 -16.63 -7.52
CA SER A 145 8.90 -18.08 -7.68
C SER A 145 8.10 -18.46 -8.92
N LEU A 146 8.78 -18.94 -9.96
CA LEU A 146 8.14 -19.51 -11.16
C LEU A 146 7.61 -20.93 -10.84
N GLY A 147 6.78 -21.04 -9.82
CA GLY A 147 6.17 -22.29 -9.38
C GLY A 147 4.86 -21.97 -8.72
N ILE A 148 3.77 -22.44 -9.33
CA ILE A 148 2.36 -22.33 -8.90
C ILE A 148 1.65 -21.06 -9.40
N PHE A 149 1.34 -21.00 -10.70
CA PHE A 149 0.01 -20.63 -11.24
C PHE A 149 0.05 -20.64 -12.78
N PHE A 150 -0.11 -21.83 -13.37
CA PHE A 150 -0.72 -21.93 -14.70
C PHE A 150 -1.98 -22.80 -14.47
N PRO A 151 -3.19 -22.27 -14.69
CA PRO A 151 -4.40 -23.10 -14.73
C PRO A 151 -4.39 -24.05 -15.93
#